data_AF-A0A348S5A2-F1
#
_entry.id   AF-A0A348S5A2-F1
#
_cell.length_a   1.000
_cell.length_b   1.000
_cell.length_c   1.000
_cell.angle_alpha   90.00
_cell.angle_beta   90.00
_cell.angle_gamma   90.00
#
_symmetry.space_group_name_H-M   'P 1'
#
loop_
_entity.id
_entity.type
_entity.pdbx_description
1 polymer ?
#
loop_
_entity_poly.entity_id
_entity_poly.type
_entity_poly.pdbx_seq_one_letter_code
_entity_poly.pdbx_strand_id
1 'polypeptide(L)' 'AIGGVSVGEPEPEMMKAVEYTEPFLPADKARYAMGLGTPAQLVELVARGVDMFDCV' A
#
# COMPACT_ATOMS: atom_id res chain seq x y z
N ALA A 1 -6.30 -6.11 3.24
CA ALA A 1 -4.93 -5.76 3.62
C ALA A 1 -4.00 -6.10 2.45
N ILE A 2 -2.95 -5.31 2.25
CA ILE A 2 -1.92 -5.45 1.23
C ILE A 2 -0.63 -5.71 1.99
N GLY A 3 -0.07 -6.90 1.81
CA GLY A 3 1.11 -7.40 2.53
C GLY A 3 2.15 -7.96 1.58
N GLY A 4 3.34 -8.23 2.11
CA GLY A 4 4.46 -8.73 1.30
C GLY A 4 5.09 -7.66 0.38
N VAL A 5 4.77 -6.39 0.64
CA VAL A 5 5.25 -5.22 -0.11
C VAL A 5 6.21 -4.34 0.71
N SER A 6 6.84 -4.92 1.73
CA SER A 6 7.82 -4.23 2.58
C SER A 6 8.93 -5.20 3.00
N VAL A 7 9.46 -5.94 2.02
CA VAL A 7 10.39 -7.06 2.26
C VAL A 7 11.79 -6.83 1.67
N GLY A 8 12.07 -5.62 1.18
CA GLY A 8 13.39 -5.19 0.71
C GLY A 8 13.47 -4.93 -0.80
N GLU A 9 12.34 -5.01 -1.50
CA GLU A 9 12.22 -4.60 -2.89
C GLU A 9 12.36 -3.08 -3.07
N PRO A 10 12.76 -2.60 -4.27
CA PRO A 10 12.79 -1.18 -4.58
C PRO A 10 11.40 -0.54 -4.47
N GLU A 11 11.35 0.70 -3.97
CA GLU A 11 10.10 1.44 -3.77
C GLU A 11 9.20 1.52 -5.03
N PRO A 12 9.72 1.70 -6.26
CA PRO A 12 8.87 1.64 -7.46
C PRO A 12 8.21 0.29 -7.70
N GLU A 13 8.87 -0.81 -7.34
CA GLU A 13 8.33 -2.17 -7.47
C GLU A 13 7.24 -2.43 -6.43
N MET A 14 7.48 -2.01 -5.19
CA MET A 14 6.49 -1.99 -4.12
C MET A 14 5.22 -1.23 -4.55
N MET A 15 5.37 0.01 -5.03
CA MET A 15 4.23 0.83 -5.45
C MET A 15 3.44 0.18 -6.58
N LYS A 16 4.14 -0.44 -7.55
CA LYS A 16 3.51 -1.18 -8.64
C LYS A 16 2.74 -2.40 -8.14
N ALA A 17 3.24 -3.11 -7.13
CA ALA A 17 2.55 -4.23 -6.51
C ALA A 17 1.27 -3.79 -5.80
N VAL A 18 1.32 -2.67 -5.07
CA VAL A 18 0.13 -2.08 -4.43
C VAL A 18 -0.92 -1.69 -5.47
N GLU A 19 -0.53 -0.97 -6.52
CA GLU A 19 -1.42 -0.54 -7.61
C GLU A 19 -2.06 -1.72 -8.34
N TYR A 20 -1.29 -2.79 -8.60
CA TYR A 20 -1.83 -3.99 -9.22
C TYR A 20 -2.83 -4.73 -8.33
N THR A 21 -2.72 -4.59 -7.01
CA THR A 21 -3.59 -5.28 -6.03
C THR A 21 -4.91 -4.54 -5.82
N GLU A 22 -4.91 -3.21 -5.91
CA GLU A 22 -6.06 -2.33 -5.62
C GLU A 22 -7.39 -2.77 -6.30
N PRO A 23 -7.42 -3.10 -7.60
CA PRO A 23 -8.69 -3.44 -8.29
C PRO A 23 -9.30 -4.76 -7.83
N PHE A 24 -8.51 -5.63 -7.19
CA PHE A 24 -8.96 -6.93 -6.70
C PHE A 24 -9.47 -6.88 -5.26
N LEU A 25 -9.34 -5.73 -4.59
CA LEU A 25 -9.82 -5.53 -3.22
C LEU A 25 -11.26 -5.00 -3.23
N PRO A 26 -12.13 -5.49 -2.32
CA PRO A 26 -13.48 -4.94 -2.17
C PRO A 26 -13.47 -3.43 -1.96
N ALA A 27 -14.25 -2.70 -2.76
CA ALA A 27 -14.32 -1.24 -2.71
C ALA A 27 -15.06 -0.71 -1.47
N ASP A 28 -15.85 -1.55 -0.81
CA ASP A 28 -16.66 -1.23 0.37
C ASP A 28 -15.96 -1.56 1.70
N LYS A 29 -14.70 -1.98 1.66
CA LYS A 29 -13.91 -2.36 2.84
C LYS A 29 -12.61 -1.58 2.91
N ALA A 30 -12.20 -1.23 4.12
CA ALA A 30 -10.95 -0.56 4.38
C ALA A 30 -9.75 -1.37 3.84
N ARG A 31 -8.86 -0.67 3.13
CA ARG A 31 -7.63 -1.22 2.56
C ARG A 31 -6.45 -0.78 3.43
N TYR A 32 -5.73 -1.77 3.95
CA TYR A 32 -4.64 -1.58 4.89
C TYR A 32 -3.31 -1.99 4.26
N ALA A 33 -2.33 -1.10 4.15
CA ALA A 33 -0.98 -1.41 3.72
C ALA A 33 -0.07 -1.70 4.92
N MET A 34 0.57 -2.87 4.91
CA MET A 34 1.35 -3.36 6.06
C MET A 34 2.83 -3.01 5.93
N GLY A 35 3.40 -2.34 6.93
CA GLY A 35 4.83 -2.02 7.02
C GLY A 35 5.29 -0.81 6.19
N LEU A 36 4.36 0.04 5.73
CA LEU A 36 4.64 1.24 4.93
C LEU A 36 4.27 2.50 5.70
N GLY A 37 5.09 3.55 5.63
CA GLY A 37 4.82 4.73 6.45
C GLY A 37 5.68 5.97 6.27
N THR A 38 6.58 6.05 5.28
CA THR A 38 7.25 7.34 5.03
C THR A 38 6.22 8.39 4.58
N PRO A 39 6.39 9.68 4.89
CA PRO A 39 5.41 10.70 4.51
C PRO A 39 5.10 10.73 3.00
N ALA A 40 6.10 10.48 2.15
CA ALA A 40 5.90 10.39 0.71
C ALA A 40 5.05 9.18 0.31
N GLN A 41 5.30 8.01 0.93
CA GLN A 41 4.51 6.80 0.69
C GLN A 41 3.06 6.97 1.10
N LEU A 42 2.80 7.59 2.26
CA LEU A 42 1.44 7.80 2.73
C LEU A 42 0.62 8.60 1.72
N VAL A 43 1.17 9.71 1.20
CA VAL A 43 0.49 10.52 0.19
C VAL A 43 0.18 9.71 -1.08
N GLU A 44 1.16 8.94 -1.55
CA GLU A 44 1.08 8.16 -2.79
C GLU A 44 0.09 6.98 -2.67
N LEU A 45 0.03 6.34 -1.50
CA LEU A 45 -0.85 5.21 -1.21
C LEU A 45 -2.28 5.66 -0.93
N VAL A 46 -2.48 6.81 -0.27
CA VAL A 46 -3.81 7.42 -0.13
C VAL A 46 -4.38 7.78 -1.51
N ALA A 47 -3.56 8.32 -2.41
CA ALA A 47 -3.98 8.57 -3.80
C ALA A 47 -4.36 7.29 -4.57
N ARG A 48 -3.89 6.12 -4.11
CA ARG A 48 -4.24 4.79 -4.62
C ARG A 48 -5.35 4.10 -3.82
N GLY A 49 -6.05 4.82 -2.95
CA GLY A 49 -7.19 4.28 -2.21
C GLY A 49 -6.83 3.31 -1.08
N VAL A 50 -5.63 3.47 -0.48
CA VAL A 50 -5.27 2.82 0.79
C VAL A 50 -5.76 3.70 1.95
N ASP A 51 -6.43 3.09 2.92
CA ASP A 51 -7.11 3.78 4.03
C ASP A 51 -6.36 3.71 5.36
N MET A 52 -5.52 2.67 5.53
CA MET A 52 -4.83 2.39 6.79
C MET A 52 -3.38 1.99 6.55
N PHE A 53 -2.52 2.30 7.52
CA PHE A 53 -1.07 2.11 7.46
C PHE A 53 -0.51 1.76 8.83
N ASP A 54 0.59 1.01 8.83
CA ASP A 54 1.49 0.87 9.97
C ASP A 54 2.94 0.86 9.46
N CYS A 55 3.85 1.37 10.27
CA CYS A 55 5.27 1.39 9.97
C CYS A 55 6.01 0.61 11.04
N VAL A 56 7.00 -0.18 10.63
CA VAL A 56 7.99 -0.82 11.51
C VAL A 56 9.15 0.14 11.77
#